data_AF-A0A3M1SG41-F1
#
_entry.id   AF-A0A3M1SG41-F1
#
_cell.length_a   1.000
_cell.length_b   1.000
_cell.length_c   1.000
_cell.angle_alpha   90.00
_cell.angle_beta   90.00
_cell.angle_gamma   90.00
#
_symmetry.space_group_name_H-M   'P 1'
#
loop_
_entity.id
_entity.type
_entity.pdbx_description
1 polymer ?
#
loop_
_entity_poly.entity_id
_entity_poly.type
_entity_poly.pdbx_seq_one_letter_code
_entity_poly.pdbx_strand_id
1 'polypeptide(L)'
;MLHDLILIIDFGSQYTQLIARRIRELNVYCEIVPFYYDLEKILSRKPKGIIFSGGPNSVYDEQAPKVSAEFYSKIKVPILGICYGMQLI
;
A
#
# COMPACT_ATOMS: atom_id res chain seq x y z
N MET A 1 -14.58 -15.87 -10.94
CA MET A 1 -13.60 -16.22 -9.88
C MET A 1 -13.09 -14.94 -9.27
N LEU A 2 -13.06 -14.83 -7.94
CA LEU A 2 -12.39 -13.69 -7.29
C LEU A 2 -10.88 -13.93 -7.40
N HIS A 3 -10.19 -13.09 -8.19
CA HIS A 3 -8.73 -13.09 -8.21
C HIS A 3 -8.20 -12.58 -6.87
N ASP A 4 -7.10 -13.14 -6.40
CA ASP A 4 -6.37 -12.60 -5.26
C ASP A 4 -5.92 -11.16 -5.59
N LEU A 5 -6.25 -10.23 -4.69
CA LEU A 5 -5.97 -8.80 -4.84
C LEU A 5 -4.83 -8.38 -3.92
N ILE A 6 -3.81 -7.74 -4.49
CA ILE A 6 -2.82 -6.95 -3.74
C ILE A 6 -3.12 -5.47 -3.91
N LEU A 7 -3.24 -4.74 -2.80
CA LEU A 7 -3.35 -3.29 -2.82
C LEU A 7 -1.98 -2.65 -2.60
N ILE A 8 -1.60 -1.74 -3.51
CA ILE A 8 -0.39 -0.93 -3.39
C ILE A 8 -0.81 0.46 -2.92
N ILE A 9 -0.35 0.86 -1.74
CA ILE A 9 -0.55 2.19 -1.19
C ILE A 9 0.62 3.08 -1.64
N ASP A 10 0.30 4.10 -2.45
CA ASP A 10 1.26 5.01 -3.05
C ASP A 10 1.56 6.20 -2.13
N PHE A 11 2.83 6.33 -1.73
CA PHE A 11 3.36 7.46 -0.96
C PHE A 11 4.18 8.42 -1.84
N GLY A 12 4.07 8.29 -3.16
CA GLY A 12 4.73 9.18 -4.13
C GLY A 12 6.01 8.61 -4.72
N SER A 13 6.22 7.30 -4.69
CA SER A 13 7.40 6.67 -5.28
C SER A 13 7.36 6.69 -6.81
N GLN A 14 8.49 7.00 -7.43
CA GLN A 14 8.69 6.82 -8.87
C GLN A 14 8.59 5.34 -9.30
N TYR A 15 8.74 4.41 -8.36
CA TYR A 15 8.72 2.96 -8.61
C TYR A 15 7.34 2.31 -8.38
N THR A 16 6.31 3.04 -7.95
CA THR A 16 4.98 2.46 -7.65
C THR A 16 4.41 1.67 -8.84
N GLN A 17 4.52 2.21 -10.06
CA GLN A 17 4.06 1.53 -11.28
C GLN A 17 4.90 0.27 -11.60
N LEU A 18 6.20 0.28 -11.29
CA LEU A 18 7.06 -0.88 -11.47
C LEU A 18 6.69 -2.01 -10.51
N ILE A 19 6.36 -1.68 -9.26
CA ILE A 19 5.84 -2.66 -8.29
C ILE A 19 4.57 -3.32 -8.83
N ALA A 20 3.61 -2.54 -9.31
CA ALA A 20 2.38 -3.06 -9.91
C ALA A 20 2.65 -3.96 -11.12
N ARG A 21 3.59 -3.57 -11.99
CA ARG A 21 4.02 -4.41 -13.11
C ARG A 21 4.59 -5.75 -12.64
N ARG A 22 5.46 -5.76 -11.62
CA ARG A 22 6.04 -7.01 -11.09
C ARG A 22 5.00 -7.94 -10.49
N ILE A 23 3.98 -7.41 -9.81
CA ILE A 23 2.88 -8.24 -9.28
C ILE A 23 2.07 -8.86 -10.42
N ARG A 24 1.77 -8.08 -11.46
CA ARG A 24 1.02 -8.58 -12.63
C ARG A 24 1.81 -9.61 -13.43
N GLU A 25 3.13 -9.48 -13.52
CA GLU A 25 4.02 -10.50 -14.10
C GLU A 25 3.97 -11.84 -13.34
N LEU A 26 3.57 -11.84 -12.07
CA LEU A 26 3.30 -13.03 -11.25
C LEU A 26 1.86 -13.54 -11.38
N ASN A 27 1.07 -13.02 -12.34
CA ASN A 27 -0.34 -13.34 -12.56
C ASN A 27 -1.27 -13.03 -11.36
N VAL A 28 -0.91 -12.04 -10.52
CA VAL A 28 -1.73 -11.58 -9.40
C VAL A 28 -2.36 -10.23 -9.75
N TYR A 29 -3.65 -10.05 -9.44
CA TYR A 29 -4.34 -8.78 -9.67
C TYR A 29 -3.91 -7.74 -8.63
N CYS A 30 -3.69 -6.50 -9.07
CA CYS A 30 -3.31 -5.43 -8.16
C CYS A 30 -3.90 -4.07 -8.58
N GLU A 31 -4.19 -3.27 -7.57
CA GLU A 31 -4.63 -1.88 -7.69
C GLU A 31 -3.66 -0.96 -6.95
N ILE A 32 -3.40 0.21 -7.54
CA ILE A 32 -2.66 1.29 -6.89
C ILE A 32 -3.68 2.28 -6.33
N VAL A 33 -3.52 2.65 -5.07
CA VAL A 33 -4.34 3.66 -4.40
C VAL A 33 -3.45 4.66 -3.68
N PRO A 34 -3.83 5.94 -3.56
CA PRO A 34 -3.05 6.93 -2.81
C PRO A 34 -3.01 6.61 -1.31
N PHE A 35 -2.05 7.15 -0.57
CA PHE A 35 -1.94 6.94 0.89
C PHE A 35 -3.15 7.42 1.71
N TYR A 36 -3.87 8.44 1.24
CA TYR A 36 -5.08 8.98 1.86
C TYR A 36 -6.35 8.21 1.46
N TYR A 37 -6.21 7.05 0.83
CA TYR A 37 -7.35 6.26 0.39
C TYR A 37 -8.16 5.74 1.58
N ASP A 38 -9.48 5.80 1.45
CA ASP A 38 -10.42 5.49 2.52
C ASP A 38 -10.27 4.04 3.04
N LEU A 39 -10.15 3.89 4.35
CA LEU A 39 -9.94 2.60 5.01
C LEU A 39 -11.13 1.63 4.81
N GLU A 40 -12.36 2.10 4.83
CA GLU A 40 -13.54 1.26 4.58
C GLU A 40 -13.55 0.75 3.14
N LYS A 41 -13.12 1.57 2.18
CA LYS A 41 -12.93 1.14 0.79
C LYS A 41 -11.81 0.11 0.65
N ILE A 42 -10.74 0.19 1.44
CA ILE A 42 -9.69 -0.84 1.48
C ILE A 42 -10.26 -2.15 2.01
N LEU A 43 -10.99 -2.10 3.13
CA LEU A 43 -11.57 -3.29 3.76
C LEU A 43 -12.62 -3.98 2.89
N SER A 44 -13.50 -3.21 2.23
CA SER A 44 -14.55 -3.75 1.35
C SER A 44 -14.00 -4.48 0.12
N ARG A 45 -12.79 -4.11 -0.34
CA ARG A 45 -12.07 -4.83 -1.41
C ARG A 45 -11.48 -6.17 -1.00
N LYS A 46 -11.34 -6.44 0.30
CA LYS A 46 -10.80 -7.69 0.86
C LYS A 46 -9.45 -8.09 0.23
N PRO A 47 -8.42 -7.20 0.24
CA PRO A 47 -7.10 -7.54 -0.28
C PRO A 47 -6.52 -8.76 0.47
N LYS A 48 -5.71 -9.56 -0.22
CA LYS A 48 -4.92 -10.65 0.38
C LYS A 48 -3.60 -10.18 0.98
N GLY A 49 -3.13 -9.02 0.54
CA GLY A 49 -1.92 -8.38 1.04
C GLY A 49 -1.88 -6.91 0.63
N ILE A 50 -1.08 -6.14 1.35
CA ILE A 50 -0.89 -4.72 1.13
C ILE A 50 0.59 -4.43 0.96
N ILE A 51 0.92 -3.55 0.00
CA ILE A 51 2.28 -3.04 -0.18
C ILE A 51 2.27 -1.55 0.10
N PHE A 52 3.11 -1.11 1.03
CA PHE A 52 3.42 0.31 1.20
C PHE A 52 4.60 0.64 0.29
N SER A 53 4.35 1.47 -0.72
CA SER A 53 5.41 1.92 -1.62
C SER A 53 6.43 2.82 -0.91
N GLY A 54 7.52 3.12 -1.61
CA GLY A 54 8.45 4.16 -1.19
C GLY A 54 7.84 5.56 -1.31
N GLY A 55 8.67 6.56 -1.04
CA GLY A 55 8.33 7.96 -1.21
C GLY A 55 9.59 8.81 -1.09
N PRO A 56 9.60 10.04 -1.63
CA PRO A 56 10.75 10.93 -1.54
C PRO A 56 10.86 11.63 -0.18
N ASN A 57 9.81 11.57 0.64
CA ASN A 57 9.72 12.30 1.91
C ASN A 57 10.48 11.58 3.04
N SER A 58 10.83 12.34 4.07
CA SER A 58 11.26 11.78 5.36
C SER A 58 10.03 11.50 6.22
N VAL A 59 9.96 10.32 6.86
CA VAL A 59 8.87 9.94 7.77
C VAL A 59 8.71 10.91 8.97
N TYR A 60 9.80 11.60 9.32
CA TYR A 60 9.84 12.52 10.45
C TYR A 60 9.29 13.91 10.13
N ASP A 61 9.05 14.24 8.86
CA ASP A 61 8.48 15.54 8.50
C ASP A 61 7.03 15.64 9.01
N GLU A 62 6.63 16.83 9.46
CA GLU A 62 5.27 17.04 10.00
C GLU A 62 4.17 16.75 8.98
N GLN A 63 4.44 17.06 7.70
CA GLN A 63 3.52 16.85 6.58
C GLN A 63 3.77 15.53 5.84
N ALA A 64 4.60 14.65 6.40
CA ALA A 64 4.94 13.39 5.77
C ALA A 64 3.68 12.53 5.56
N PRO A 65 3.50 11.93 4.35
CA PRO A 65 2.39 11.03 4.06
C PRO A 65 2.28 9.86 5.05
N LYS A 66 1.19 9.79 5.82
CA LYS A 66 0.99 8.75 6.86
C LYS A 66 -0.38 8.09 6.68
N VAL A 67 -0.47 6.83 7.08
CA VAL A 67 -1.76 6.15 7.28
C VAL A 67 -2.22 6.32 8.73
N SER A 68 -3.52 6.28 8.97
CA SER A 68 -4.07 6.43 10.33
C SER A 68 -3.68 5.26 11.23
N ALA A 69 -3.58 5.47 12.54
CA ALA A 69 -3.30 4.38 13.50
C ALA A 69 -4.37 3.26 13.43
N GLU A 70 -5.61 3.63 13.12
CA GLU A 70 -6.73 2.71 12.90
C GLU A 70 -6.50 1.75 11.73
N PHE A 71 -5.71 2.15 10.73
CA PHE A 71 -5.33 1.28 9.62
C PHE A 71 -4.68 0.00 10.13
N TYR A 72 -3.67 0.11 11.00
CA TYR A 72 -2.92 -1.05 11.51
C TYR A 72 -3.77 -1.95 12.42
N SER A 73 -4.72 -1.37 13.15
CA SER A 73 -5.60 -2.17 14.01
C SER A 73 -6.65 -2.95 13.21
N LYS A 74 -7.16 -2.39 12.09
CA LYS A 74 -8.19 -3.00 11.25
C LYS A 74 -7.66 -3.91 10.14
N ILE A 75 -6.46 -3.65 9.61
CA ILE A 75 -5.84 -4.50 8.59
C ILE A 75 -5.28 -5.76 9.24
N LYS A 76 -5.74 -6.93 8.78
CA LYS A 76 -5.32 -8.25 9.28
C LYS A 76 -4.57 -9.08 8.24
N VAL A 77 -4.19 -8.47 7.13
CA VAL A 77 -3.43 -9.12 6.06
C VAL A 77 -1.97 -8.69 6.09
N PRO A 78 -1.05 -9.48 5.51
CA PRO A 78 0.37 -9.12 5.47
C PRO A 78 0.60 -7.76 4.81
N ILE A 79 1.51 -6.98 5.40
CA ILE A 79 1.96 -5.70 4.86
C ILE A 79 3.44 -5.81 4.52
N LEU A 80 3.80 -5.48 3.28
CA LEU A 80 5.19 -5.31 2.85
C LEU A 80 5.49 -3.83 2.70
N GLY A 81 6.43 -3.31 3.50
CA GLY A 81 6.94 -1.95 3.37
C GLY A 81 8.18 -1.88 2.50
N ILE A 82 8.24 -0.94 1.56
CA ILE A 82 9.41 -0.68 0.71
C ILE A 82 9.93 0.72 1.01
N CYS A 83 11.18 0.84 1.49
CA CYS A 83 11.82 2.12 1.80
C CYS A 83 10.96 2.98 2.75
N TYR A 84 10.40 4.11 2.30
CA TYR A 84 9.49 4.93 3.10
C TYR A 84 8.35 4.11 3.73
N GLY A 85 7.75 3.19 2.97
CA GLY A 85 6.71 2.31 3.49
C GLY A 85 7.18 1.38 4.61
N MET A 86 8.46 1.00 4.63
CA MET A 86 9.06 0.23 5.73
C MET A 86 9.25 1.09 6.98
N GLN A 87 9.55 2.38 6.83
CA GLN A 87 9.71 3.30 7.97
C GLN A 87 8.38 3.60 8.67
N LEU A 88 7.24 3.36 8.00
CA LEU A 88 5.90 3.54 8.55
C LEU A 88 5.37 2.33 9.34
N ILE A 89 6.00 1.16 9.23
CA ILE A 89 5.56 -0.09 9.88
C ILE A 89 6.39 -0.29 11.14
#